data_AF-A0AAV3XH55-F1
#
_entry.id   AF-A0AAV3XH55-F1
#
_cell.length_a   1.000
_cell.length_b   1.000
_cell.length_c   1.000
_cell.angle_alpha   90.00
_cell.angle_beta   90.00
_cell.angle_gamma   90.00
#
_symmetry.space_group_name_H-M   'P 1'
#
loop_
_entity.id
_entity.type
_entity.pdbx_description
1 polymer ?
#
loop_
_entity_poly.entity_id
_entity_poly.type
_entity_poly.pdbx_seq_one_letter_code
_entity_poly.pdbx_strand_id
1 'polypeptide(L)'
;MQQVGPDPNQPYPMADQRRVVFIKNFVKSPNIIVGDYSYYDDPVDPEGFERNVLYNYESDRLIIGKFCAIATGVKFIEQCAKTPCL
;
A
#
# COMPACT_ATOMS: atom_id res chain seq x y z
N MET A 1 -20.70 21.71 -3.84
CA MET A 1 -19.86 21.32 -2.69
C MET A 1 -18.41 21.48 -3.11
N GLN A 2 -17.63 22.34 -2.46
CA GLN A 2 -16.20 22.48 -2.73
C GLN A 2 -15.50 21.20 -2.27
N GLN A 3 -14.72 20.58 -3.16
CA GLN A 3 -13.79 19.51 -2.78
C GLN A 3 -12.73 20.10 -1.85
N VAL A 4 -12.75 19.70 -0.58
CA VAL A 4 -11.74 20.07 0.42
C VAL A 4 -10.76 18.91 0.54
N GLY A 5 -9.78 18.86 -0.36
CA GLY A 5 -8.71 17.84 -0.38
C GLY A 5 -8.66 17.00 -1.66
N PRO A 6 -7.64 16.12 -1.78
CA PRO A 6 -7.52 15.18 -2.90
C PRO A 6 -8.59 14.08 -2.84
N ASP A 7 -9.09 13.64 -3.99
CA ASP A 7 -10.01 12.50 -4.06
C ASP A 7 -9.26 11.21 -3.70
N PRO A 8 -9.70 10.42 -2.69
CA PRO A 8 -9.01 9.19 -2.32
C PRO A 8 -9.01 8.13 -3.44
N ASN A 9 -9.96 8.18 -4.38
CA ASN A 9 -10.01 7.28 -5.54
C ASN A 9 -9.17 7.78 -6.72
N GLN A 10 -8.60 8.98 -6.63
CA GLN A 10 -7.61 9.45 -7.59
C GLN A 10 -6.25 8.82 -7.25
N PRO A 11 -5.68 7.94 -8.10
CA PRO A 11 -4.48 7.17 -7.75
C PRO A 11 -3.27 8.05 -7.44
N TYR A 12 -3.19 9.19 -8.11
CA TYR A 12 -2.12 10.18 -8.01
C TYR A 12 -2.64 11.46 -7.36
N PRO A 13 -2.48 11.65 -6.04
CA PRO A 13 -2.96 12.83 -5.33
C PRO A 13 -2.19 14.11 -5.67
N MET A 14 -0.96 13.96 -6.17
CA MET A 14 -0.07 15.08 -6.53
C MET A 14 0.31 14.95 -8.01
N ALA A 15 -0.23 15.82 -8.87
CA ALA A 15 -0.01 15.76 -10.32
C ALA A 15 1.48 15.82 -10.71
N ASP A 16 2.26 16.62 -9.98
CA ASP A 16 3.69 16.82 -10.23
C ASP A 16 4.60 15.79 -9.54
N GLN A 17 4.04 14.89 -8.73
CA GLN A 17 4.79 13.91 -7.93
C GLN A 17 4.26 12.49 -8.18
N ARG A 18 4.61 11.92 -9.33
CA ARG A 18 4.21 10.55 -9.69
C ARG A 18 4.77 9.46 -8.78
N ARG A 19 5.79 9.79 -7.97
CA ARG A 19 6.36 8.89 -6.96
C ARG A 19 5.45 8.65 -5.75
N VAL A 20 4.46 9.52 -5.52
CA VAL A 20 3.51 9.40 -4.41
C VAL A 20 2.16 8.93 -4.94
N VAL A 21 1.70 7.78 -4.45
CA VAL A 21 0.41 7.20 -4.85
C VAL A 21 -0.44 6.80 -3.66
N PHE A 22 -1.76 6.88 -3.81
CA PHE A 22 -2.67 6.25 -2.86
C PHE A 22 -2.70 4.73 -3.09
N ILE A 23 -2.27 3.99 -2.07
CA ILE A 23 -1.98 2.55 -2.15
C ILE A 23 -3.24 1.77 -2.51
N LYS A 24 -4.39 2.13 -1.94
CA LYS A 24 -5.65 1.40 -2.11
C LYS A 24 -6.06 1.21 -3.58
N ASN A 25 -5.62 2.09 -4.48
CA ASN A 25 -6.00 2.07 -5.89
C ASN A 25 -5.16 1.09 -6.72
N PHE A 26 -4.05 0.58 -6.17
CA PHE A 26 -3.11 -0.32 -6.85
C PHE A 26 -3.04 -1.72 -6.25
N VAL A 27 -3.63 -1.92 -5.06
CA VAL A 27 -3.72 -3.24 -4.41
C VAL A 27 -4.69 -4.13 -5.19
N LYS A 28 -4.21 -5.32 -5.54
CA LYS A 28 -4.94 -6.38 -6.26
C LYS A 28 -5.21 -7.58 -5.35
N SER A 29 -4.33 -7.83 -4.40
CA SER A 29 -4.45 -8.93 -3.45
C SER A 29 -5.62 -8.70 -2.50
N PRO A 30 -6.55 -9.65 -2.36
CA PRO A 30 -7.67 -9.53 -1.42
C PRO A 30 -7.23 -9.58 0.05
N ASN A 31 -5.98 -9.97 0.32
CA ASN A 31 -5.41 -10.07 1.67
C ASN A 31 -4.82 -8.75 2.17
N ILE A 32 -4.64 -7.77 1.28
CA ILE A 32 -4.11 -6.47 1.62
C ILE A 32 -5.27 -5.47 1.62
N ILE A 33 -5.55 -4.89 2.78
CA ILE A 33 -6.61 -3.91 2.96
C ILE A 33 -5.97 -2.58 3.36
N VAL A 34 -6.22 -1.54 2.56
CA VAL A 34 -5.61 -0.22 2.79
C VAL A 34 -6.69 0.85 2.86
N GLY A 35 -6.65 1.63 3.94
CA GLY A 35 -7.55 2.75 4.16
C GLY A 35 -7.32 3.93 3.21
N ASP A 36 -8.34 4.79 3.12
CA ASP A 36 -8.27 6.03 2.36
C ASP A 36 -7.11 6.93 2.80
N TYR A 37 -6.57 7.69 1.84
CA TYR A 37 -5.49 8.66 2.04
C TYR A 37 -4.14 8.08 2.48
N SER A 38 -4.03 6.76 2.62
CA SER A 38 -2.76 6.10 2.87
C SER A 38 -1.96 6.02 1.58
N TYR A 39 -0.73 6.55 1.62
CA TYR A 39 0.11 6.70 0.45
C TYR A 39 1.43 5.95 0.59
N TYR A 40 1.97 5.57 -0.56
CA TYR A 40 3.31 5.03 -0.69
C TYR A 40 4.15 5.97 -1.53
N ASP A 41 5.35 6.25 -1.06
CA ASP A 41 6.35 7.03 -1.78
C ASP A 41 7.45 6.11 -2.32
N ASP A 42 7.60 6.03 -3.64
CA ASP A 42 8.66 5.27 -4.29
C ASP A 42 9.13 5.94 -5.60
N PRO A 43 10.45 6.23 -5.74
CA PRO A 43 10.98 6.87 -6.93
C PRO A 43 11.11 5.94 -8.15
N VAL A 44 11.00 4.62 -7.99
CA VAL A 44 11.21 3.62 -9.05
C VAL A 44 9.90 2.99 -9.49
N ASP A 45 9.10 2.48 -8.55
CA ASP A 45 7.84 1.79 -8.85
C ASP A 45 6.80 2.07 -7.75
N PRO A 46 6.11 3.21 -7.80
CA PRO A 46 5.13 3.59 -6.78
C PRO A 46 3.86 2.73 -6.83
N GLU A 47 3.48 2.24 -8.00
CA GLU A 47 2.28 1.40 -8.17
C GLU A 47 2.47 -0.01 -7.60
N GLY A 48 3.69 -0.55 -7.65
CA GLY A 48 4.01 -1.91 -7.21
C GLY A 48 4.13 -2.13 -5.70
N PHE A 49 3.33 -1.47 -4.86
CA PHE A 49 3.39 -1.59 -3.40
C PHE A 49 3.43 -3.04 -2.90
N GLU A 50 2.69 -3.95 -3.54
CA GLU A 50 2.60 -5.36 -3.14
C GLU A 50 3.95 -6.09 -3.12
N ARG A 51 4.96 -5.64 -3.89
CA ARG A 51 6.32 -6.21 -3.83
C ARG A 51 7.00 -6.03 -2.47
N ASN A 52 6.47 -5.13 -1.64
CA ASN A 52 6.96 -4.87 -0.31
C ASN A 52 6.31 -5.78 0.75
N VAL A 53 5.31 -6.57 0.37
CA VAL A 53 4.65 -7.55 1.25
C VAL A 53 5.24 -8.93 0.98
N LEU A 54 6.09 -9.38 1.90
CA LEU A 54 6.83 -10.64 1.77
C LEU A 54 6.09 -11.77 2.49
N TYR A 55 6.15 -12.97 1.90
CA TYR A 55 5.58 -14.21 2.47
C TYR A 55 4.04 -14.24 2.56
N ASN A 56 3.34 -13.57 1.64
CA ASN A 56 1.88 -13.59 1.55
C ASN A 56 1.35 -14.93 1.01
N TYR A 57 1.20 -15.92 1.90
CA TYR A 57 0.81 -17.30 1.60
C TYR A 57 -0.69 -17.60 1.85
N GLU A 58 -1.55 -16.59 1.67
CA GLU A 58 -3.02 -16.67 1.63
C GLU A 58 -3.78 -16.81 2.96
N SER A 59 -3.10 -17.05 4.09
CA SER A 59 -3.78 -17.25 5.38
C SER A 59 -4.02 -15.96 6.18
N ASP A 60 -3.12 -14.99 6.05
CA ASP A 60 -3.10 -13.78 6.87
C ASP A 60 -3.46 -12.53 6.06
N ARG A 61 -3.84 -11.46 6.78
CA ARG A 61 -4.23 -10.19 6.18
C ARG A 61 -3.33 -9.05 6.67
N LEU A 62 -2.85 -8.24 5.73
CA LEU A 62 -2.22 -6.96 6.00
C LEU A 62 -3.29 -5.87 6.00
N ILE A 63 -3.48 -5.21 7.14
CA ILE A 63 -4.43 -4.09 7.27
C ILE A 63 -3.65 -2.81 7.56
N ILE A 64 -3.73 -1.85 6.64
CA ILE A 64 -3.19 -0.50 6.79
C ILE A 64 -4.35 0.46 7.00
N GLY A 65 -4.26 1.28 8.05
CA GLY A 65 -5.28 2.27 8.40
C GLY A 65 -5.42 3.38 7.37
N LYS A 66 -6.19 4.43 7.73
CA LYS A 66 -6.30 5.67 6.94
C LYS A 66 -5.18 6.64 7.29
N PHE A 67 -4.80 7.50 6.35
CA PHE A 67 -3.80 8.56 6.54
C PHE A 67 -2.40 8.05 6.96
N CYS A 68 -2.03 6.84 6.55
CA CYS A 68 -0.70 6.30 6.79
C CYS A 68 0.27 6.74 5.68
N ALA A 69 1.45 7.18 6.09
CA ALA A 69 2.56 7.48 5.18
C ALA A 69 3.52 6.28 5.16
N ILE A 70 3.63 5.61 4.01
CA ILE A 70 4.59 4.52 3.84
C ILE A 70 5.78 5.02 3.03
N ALA A 71 6.95 5.04 3.67
CA ALA A 71 8.19 5.51 3.07
C ALA A 71 8.78 4.50 2.09
N THR A 72 9.63 5.00 1.19
CA THR A 72 10.38 4.18 0.24
C THR A 72 11.15 3.07 0.94
N GLY A 73 11.04 1.84 0.43
CA GLY A 73 11.83 0.70 0.90
C GLY A 73 11.28 -0.01 2.15
N VAL A 74 10.16 0.44 2.72
CA VAL A 74 9.47 -0.30 3.79
C VAL A 74 9.11 -1.71 3.31
N LYS A 75 9.32 -2.70 4.18
CA LYS A 75 8.96 -4.10 3.95
C LYS A 75 8.03 -4.59 5.05
N PHE A 76 6.97 -5.27 4.65
CA PHE A 76 6.04 -5.98 5.52
C PHE A 76 6.39 -7.46 5.46
N ILE A 77 6.64 -8.06 6.63
CA ILE A 77 6.94 -9.48 6.77
C ILE A 77 5.69 -10.14 7.34
N GLU A 78 5.04 -10.98 6.55
CA GLU A 78 3.91 -11.80 7.02
C GLU A 78 4.41 -13.13 7.60
N GLN A 79 3.63 -13.71 8.51
CA GLN A 79 3.96 -14.98 9.14
C GLN A 79 3.81 -16.12 8.12
N CYS A 80 4.90 -16.79 7.77
CA CYS A 80 4.82 -18.05 7.02
C CYS A 80 4.33 -19.17 7.96
N ALA A 81 3.01 -19.43 7.98
CA ALA A 81 2.44 -20.51 8.81
C ALA A 81 2.71 -21.93 8.26
N LYS A 82 3.43 -22.10 7.15
CA LYS A 82 3.61 -23.39 6.44
C LYS A 82 5.03 -23.95 6.47
N THR A 83 5.92 -23.43 7.32
CA THR A 83 7.25 -24.01 7.54
C THR A 83 7.57 -23.90 9.02
N PRO A 84 8.01 -24.96 9.73
CA PRO A 84 8.59 -24.76 11.05
C PRO A 84 9.79 -23.83 10.83
N CYS A 85 9.70 -22.63 11.39
CA CYS A 85 10.85 -21.76 11.47
C CYS A 85 11.85 -22.48 12.40
N LEU A 86 12.87 -23.11 11.79
CA LEU A 86 13.88 -24.05 12.32
C LEU A 86 13.54 -25.54 12.20
#